data_AF-R1DQN1-F1
#
_entry.id   AF-R1DQN1-F1
#
_cell.length_a   1.000
_cell.length_b   1.000
_cell.length_c   1.000
_cell.angle_alpha   90.00
_cell.angle_beta   90.00
_cell.angle_gamma   90.00
#
_symmetry.space_group_name_H-M   'P 1'
#
loop_
_entity.id
_entity.type
_entity.pdbx_description
1 polymer ?
#
loop_
_entity_poly.entity_id
_entity_poly.type
_entity_poly.pdbx_seq_one_letter_code
_entity_poly.pdbx_strand_id
1 'polypeptide(L)'
;MLLHHPTRRPVLASLLAAAATGPFSLPAPPASAAASELSIKEVNKRLGAIPVVAVVNEQDSPYFTSSEGATQVGYFFLDPTDALRELRAVQGDNPSARLKLTTLSEVYFPLVQGDATALGGVLRLRPSRRQIVEANRALQFNSPEGTLLPVSLSEAKGQVPLFYSERVALSTADGAATRYPFYLRKEDLDRDFSRLAAEGALQGGAVVAGDAALRSNSARRAARRAEREGGGGAAAVSGIPAGLTRVATLDGIVAQMRSGEVDLKDALLVPSPDALRAAQQLVAEGGGAAAAAAPR
;
A
#
# COMPACT_ATOMS: atom_id res chain seq x y z
N MET A 1 -44.80 -13.49 -41.34
CA MET A 1 -45.46 -12.18 -41.54
C MET A 1 -44.37 -11.15 -41.77
N LEU A 2 -44.30 -10.66 -43.01
CA LEU A 2 -43.36 -9.67 -43.54
C LEU A 2 -44.01 -8.29 -43.48
N LEU A 3 -43.43 -7.31 -42.77
CA LEU A 3 -43.70 -5.87 -42.94
C LEU A 3 -42.44 -5.10 -42.49
N HIS A 4 -41.62 -4.64 -43.44
CA HIS A 4 -41.59 -3.28 -44.01
C HIS A 4 -40.68 -2.31 -43.24
N HIS A 5 -39.53 -2.02 -43.88
CA HIS A 5 -38.60 -0.93 -43.57
C HIS A 5 -39.25 0.45 -43.72
N PRO A 6 -38.68 1.47 -43.05
CA PRO A 6 -38.29 2.64 -43.83
C PRO A 6 -36.86 3.13 -43.58
N THR A 7 -36.20 3.32 -44.72
CA THR A 7 -34.97 4.01 -45.06
C THR A 7 -35.06 5.53 -44.83
N ARG A 8 -34.10 6.14 -44.12
CA ARG A 8 -33.70 7.57 -44.26
C ARG A 8 -32.21 7.71 -43.89
N ARG A 9 -31.32 7.76 -44.88
CA ARG A 9 -30.71 8.95 -45.53
C ARG A 9 -29.48 9.52 -44.77
N PRO A 10 -28.27 9.38 -45.34
CA PRO A 10 -27.08 10.07 -44.86
C PRO A 10 -27.07 11.52 -45.35
N VAL A 11 -26.77 12.47 -44.46
CA VAL A 11 -26.45 13.85 -44.82
C VAL A 11 -24.94 13.95 -44.89
N LEU A 12 -24.44 14.00 -46.13
CA LEU A 12 -23.10 14.45 -46.45
C LEU A 12 -23.04 15.96 -46.25
N ALA A 13 -22.33 16.39 -45.22
CA ALA A 13 -21.88 17.77 -45.10
C ALA A 13 -20.39 17.79 -45.46
N SER A 14 -20.12 18.08 -46.73
CA SER A 14 -18.82 18.54 -47.21
C SER A 14 -18.55 19.91 -46.61
N LEU A 15 -17.43 20.07 -45.89
CA LEU A 15 -16.85 21.37 -45.66
C LEU A 15 -15.44 21.42 -46.25
N LEU A 16 -15.26 22.44 -47.08
CA LEU A 16 -14.05 22.84 -47.78
C LEU A 16 -12.95 23.33 -46.82
N ALA A 17 -11.72 23.08 -47.28
CA ALA A 17 -10.58 24.00 -47.35
C ALA A 17 -10.08 24.73 -46.08
N ALA A 18 -8.82 24.48 -45.74
CA ALA A 18 -7.77 25.50 -45.83
C ALA A 18 -6.39 24.85 -45.70
N ALA A 19 -5.67 24.75 -46.81
CA ALA A 19 -4.23 24.51 -46.81
C ALA A 19 -3.55 25.83 -46.40
N ALA A 20 -3.15 25.95 -45.14
CA ALA A 20 -2.28 27.00 -44.66
C ALA A 20 -0.84 26.48 -44.62
N THR A 21 -0.13 26.64 -45.73
CA THR A 21 1.34 26.56 -45.80
C THR A 21 1.92 27.82 -45.16
N GLY A 22 2.20 27.75 -43.86
CA GLY A 22 3.01 28.73 -43.13
C GLY A 22 4.14 28.02 -42.37
N PRO A 23 5.35 28.57 -42.32
CA PRO A 23 6.47 27.99 -41.58
C PRO A 23 6.34 28.29 -40.08
N PHE A 24 5.28 27.78 -39.44
CA PHE A 24 5.20 27.70 -37.99
C PHE A 24 5.78 26.34 -37.59
N SER A 25 7.10 26.32 -37.38
CA SER A 25 7.73 25.23 -36.65
C SER A 25 7.22 25.30 -35.22
N LEU A 26 6.15 24.56 -34.91
CA LEU A 26 5.74 24.34 -33.53
C LEU A 26 6.95 23.74 -32.80
N PRO A 27 7.33 24.26 -31.63
CA PRO A 27 8.36 23.64 -30.82
C PRO A 27 7.93 22.19 -30.61
N ALA A 28 8.78 21.25 -31.03
CA ALA A 28 8.56 19.84 -30.77
C ALA A 28 8.24 19.69 -29.28
N PRO A 29 7.19 18.94 -28.89
CA PRO A 29 6.93 18.68 -27.49
C PRO A 29 8.23 18.17 -26.86
N PRO A 30 8.63 18.68 -25.68
CA PRO A 30 9.87 18.26 -25.05
C PRO A 30 9.87 16.73 -25.03
N ALA A 31 10.92 16.13 -25.59
CA ALA A 31 11.08 14.69 -25.64
C ALA A 31 10.76 14.15 -24.26
N SER A 32 9.66 13.37 -24.19
CA SER A 32 9.13 12.80 -22.95
C SER A 32 10.30 12.25 -22.17
N ALA A 33 10.59 12.85 -21.01
CA ALA A 33 11.68 12.41 -20.15
C ALA A 33 11.51 10.91 -19.97
N ALA A 34 12.48 10.13 -20.44
CA ALA A 34 12.45 8.68 -20.34
C ALA A 34 12.36 8.33 -18.86
N ALA A 35 11.15 8.04 -18.42
CA ALA A 35 10.89 7.70 -17.05
C ALA A 35 11.68 6.42 -16.76
N SER A 36 12.55 6.50 -15.75
CA SER A 36 13.57 5.48 -15.52
C SER A 36 12.90 4.23 -14.96
N GLU A 37 12.70 3.23 -15.81
CA GLU A 37 12.22 1.91 -15.40
C GLU A 37 13.12 1.39 -14.27
N LEU A 38 12.53 1.11 -13.11
CA LEU A 38 13.29 0.54 -12.00
C LEU A 38 13.67 -0.88 -12.37
N SER A 39 14.97 -1.20 -12.31
CA SER A 39 15.42 -2.56 -12.55
C SER A 39 14.70 -3.54 -11.62
N ILE A 40 14.35 -4.73 -12.12
CA ILE A 40 13.71 -5.81 -11.34
C ILE A 40 14.47 -6.08 -10.02
N LYS A 41 15.80 -5.97 -10.05
CA LYS A 41 16.66 -6.11 -8.87
C LYS A 41 16.36 -5.07 -7.79
N GLU A 42 16.11 -3.82 -8.18
CA GLU A 42 15.77 -2.74 -7.25
C GLU A 42 14.35 -2.89 -6.70
N VAL A 43 13.40 -3.31 -7.53
CA VAL A 43 12.04 -3.65 -7.07
C VAL A 43 12.10 -4.78 -6.04
N ASN A 44 12.84 -5.86 -6.33
CA ASN A 44 13.04 -6.98 -5.41
C ASN A 44 13.68 -6.52 -4.10
N LYS A 45 14.68 -5.64 -4.16
CA LYS A 45 15.32 -5.09 -2.96
C LYS A 45 14.34 -4.34 -2.07
N ARG A 46 13.43 -3.55 -2.66
CA ARG A 46 12.40 -2.81 -1.90
C ARG A 46 11.37 -3.74 -1.27
N LEU A 47 10.91 -4.74 -2.02
CA LEU A 47 9.98 -5.75 -1.49
C LEU A 47 10.66 -6.62 -0.42
N GLY A 48 11.96 -6.86 -0.51
CA GLY A 48 12.73 -7.64 0.46
C GLY A 48 12.75 -7.04 1.87
N ALA A 49 12.46 -5.75 2.02
CA ALA A 49 12.35 -5.08 3.32
C ALA A 49 11.04 -5.41 4.06
N ILE A 50 10.07 -6.04 3.40
CA ILE A 50 8.76 -6.35 3.99
C ILE A 50 8.75 -7.81 4.45
N PRO A 51 8.71 -8.06 5.78
CA PRO A 51 8.56 -9.41 6.30
C PRO A 51 7.15 -9.93 6.03
N VAL A 52 7.08 -11.23 5.74
CA VAL A 52 5.84 -11.96 5.48
C VAL A 52 5.90 -13.27 6.24
N VAL A 53 4.78 -13.70 6.80
CA VAL A 53 4.68 -14.95 7.57
C VAL A 53 3.82 -15.95 6.81
N ALA A 54 4.28 -17.19 6.69
CA ALA A 54 3.53 -18.30 6.14
C ALA A 54 3.28 -19.36 7.21
N VAL A 55 2.13 -20.04 7.14
CA VAL A 55 1.91 -21.30 7.87
C VAL A 55 2.36 -22.42 6.95
N VAL A 56 3.36 -23.18 7.36
CA VAL A 56 4.00 -24.23 6.55
C VAL A 56 4.00 -25.57 7.25
N ASN A 57 4.03 -26.65 6.45
CA ASN A 57 4.19 -28.02 6.94
C ASN A 57 5.67 -28.34 7.25
N GLU A 58 5.96 -29.61 7.58
CA GLU A 58 7.31 -30.08 7.89
C GLU A 58 8.30 -29.91 6.72
N GLN A 59 7.79 -30.01 5.49
CA GLN A 59 8.53 -29.85 4.24
C GLN A 59 8.62 -28.38 3.79
N ASP A 60 8.32 -27.42 4.67
CA ASP A 60 8.34 -25.98 4.39
C ASP A 60 7.39 -25.52 3.26
N SER A 61 6.39 -26.34 2.92
CA SER A 61 5.37 -25.98 1.94
C SER A 61 4.21 -25.25 2.61
N PRO A 62 3.71 -24.14 2.04
CA PRO A 62 2.56 -23.42 2.59
C PRO A 62 1.30 -24.27 2.64
N TYR A 63 0.49 -24.11 3.69
CA TYR A 63 -0.84 -24.72 3.75
C TYR A 63 -1.85 -23.96 2.89
N PHE A 64 -2.73 -24.72 2.22
CA PHE A 64 -3.95 -24.21 1.62
C PHE A 64 -5.11 -24.41 2.60
N THR A 65 -5.62 -23.34 3.18
CA THR A 65 -6.59 -23.39 4.29
C THR A 65 -8.00 -22.99 3.89
N SER A 66 -8.18 -22.51 2.65
CA SER A 66 -9.47 -22.12 2.11
C SER A 66 -9.69 -22.76 0.74
N SER A 67 -10.96 -22.89 0.35
CA SER A 67 -11.35 -23.34 -1.00
C SER A 67 -12.26 -22.31 -1.62
N GLU A 68 -11.90 -21.81 -2.80
CA GLU A 68 -12.72 -20.92 -3.63
C GLU A 68 -13.20 -21.73 -4.84
N GLY A 69 -14.39 -22.33 -4.70
CA GLY A 69 -14.91 -23.29 -5.67
C GLY A 69 -14.08 -24.57 -5.68
N ALA A 70 -13.44 -24.87 -6.82
CA ALA A 70 -12.54 -26.02 -6.98
C ALA A 70 -11.07 -25.68 -6.69
N THR A 71 -10.75 -24.41 -6.39
CA THR A 71 -9.38 -23.95 -6.25
C THR A 71 -9.02 -23.84 -4.77
N GLN A 72 -7.95 -24.52 -4.37
CA GLN A 72 -7.39 -24.37 -3.03
C GLN A 72 -6.67 -23.03 -2.91
N VAL A 73 -6.83 -22.34 -1.78
CA VAL A 73 -6.24 -21.03 -1.52
C VAL A 73 -5.42 -21.07 -0.23
N GLY A 74 -4.16 -20.66 -0.35
CA GLY A 74 -3.22 -20.50 0.76
C GLY A 74 -2.80 -19.04 0.91
N TYR A 75 -2.28 -18.69 2.08
CA TYR A 75 -2.07 -17.29 2.44
C TYR A 75 -0.68 -17.01 2.99
N PHE A 76 -0.16 -15.86 2.58
CA PHE A 76 1.03 -15.20 3.09
C PHE A 76 0.60 -13.97 3.88
N PHE A 77 0.82 -13.96 5.18
CA PHE A 77 0.28 -12.98 6.12
C PHE A 77 1.22 -11.80 6.29
N LEU A 78 0.68 -10.58 6.16
CA LEU A 78 1.40 -9.33 6.46
C LEU A 78 1.28 -8.94 7.94
N ASP A 79 0.31 -9.52 8.65
CA ASP A 79 0.14 -9.38 10.11
C ASP A 79 0.43 -10.73 10.79
N PRO A 80 1.50 -10.82 11.60
CA PRO A 80 1.85 -12.05 12.33
C PRO A 80 0.73 -12.54 13.25
N THR A 81 -0.11 -11.64 13.76
CA THR A 81 -1.24 -12.00 14.64
C THR A 81 -2.27 -12.84 13.92
N ASP A 82 -2.51 -12.54 12.64
CA ASP A 82 -3.42 -13.30 11.79
C ASP A 82 -2.79 -14.65 11.41
N ALA A 83 -1.49 -14.69 11.14
CA ALA A 83 -0.75 -15.94 10.90
C ALA A 83 -0.80 -16.88 12.12
N LEU A 84 -0.61 -16.36 13.34
CA LEU A 84 -0.70 -17.13 14.59
C LEU A 84 -2.10 -17.69 14.81
N ARG A 85 -3.14 -16.94 14.44
CA ARG A 85 -4.52 -17.42 14.53
C ARG A 85 -4.76 -18.58 13.56
N GLU A 86 -4.28 -18.44 12.32
CA GLU A 86 -4.38 -19.49 11.31
C GLU A 86 -3.61 -20.74 11.73
N LEU A 87 -2.39 -20.59 12.25
CA LEU A 87 -1.58 -21.69 12.77
C LEU A 87 -2.35 -22.52 13.78
N ARG A 88 -3.00 -21.88 14.76
CA ARG A 88 -3.78 -22.59 15.79
C ARG A 88 -4.95 -23.38 15.20
N ALA A 89 -5.57 -22.86 14.13
CA ALA A 89 -6.62 -23.58 13.43
C ALA A 89 -6.05 -24.81 12.70
N VAL A 90 -4.94 -24.65 11.98
CA VAL A 90 -4.29 -25.73 11.23
C VAL A 90 -3.69 -26.81 12.15
N GLN A 91 -3.14 -26.41 13.30
CA GLN A 91 -2.55 -27.33 14.29
C GLN A 91 -3.57 -28.28 14.94
N GLY A 92 -4.87 -27.99 14.85
CA GLY A 92 -5.92 -28.92 15.28
C GLY A 92 -5.86 -30.24 14.51
N ASP A 93 -5.58 -30.17 13.20
CA ASP A 93 -5.50 -31.33 12.32
C ASP A 93 -4.06 -31.74 11.98
N ASN A 94 -3.12 -30.78 12.04
CA ASN A 94 -1.73 -30.97 11.63
C ASN A 94 -0.78 -30.45 12.72
N PRO A 95 -0.44 -31.26 13.73
CA PRO A 95 0.34 -30.79 14.89
C PRO A 95 1.76 -30.32 14.53
N SER A 96 2.28 -30.71 13.37
CA SER A 96 3.59 -30.29 12.89
C SER A 96 3.61 -28.99 12.09
N ALA A 97 2.44 -28.36 11.89
CA ALA A 97 2.36 -27.04 11.29
C ALA A 97 3.15 -26.01 12.11
N ARG A 98 3.90 -25.15 11.42
CA ARG A 98 4.73 -24.11 12.02
C ARG A 98 4.66 -22.81 11.23
N LEU A 99 5.06 -21.70 11.87
CA LEU A 99 5.25 -20.44 11.16
C LEU A 99 6.63 -20.41 10.52
N LYS A 100 6.69 -19.92 9.29
CA LYS A 100 7.93 -19.59 8.59
C LYS A 100 7.92 -18.12 8.23
N LEU A 101 8.98 -17.43 8.65
CA LEU A 101 9.26 -16.07 8.24
C LEU A 101 9.96 -16.09 6.87
N THR A 102 9.52 -15.22 5.97
CA THR A 102 10.09 -15.00 4.64
C THR A 102 9.97 -13.51 4.30
N THR A 103 10.48 -13.09 3.15
CA THR A 103 10.31 -11.72 2.65
C THR A 103 9.29 -11.66 1.52
N LEU A 104 8.67 -10.50 1.34
CA LEU A 104 7.73 -10.30 0.24
C LEU A 104 8.38 -10.54 -1.11
N SER A 105 9.67 -10.20 -1.29
CA SER A 105 10.38 -10.46 -2.56
C SER A 105 10.48 -11.94 -2.92
N GLU A 106 10.66 -12.82 -1.92
CA GLU A 106 10.82 -14.26 -2.09
C GLU A 106 9.51 -14.95 -2.47
N VAL A 107 8.37 -14.40 -2.07
CA VAL A 107 7.06 -15.02 -2.30
C VAL A 107 6.25 -14.32 -3.40
N TYR A 108 6.43 -13.02 -3.60
CA TYR A 108 5.53 -12.24 -4.45
C TYR A 108 5.58 -12.67 -5.92
N PHE A 109 6.77 -12.71 -6.53
CA PHE A 109 6.89 -13.10 -7.93
C PHE A 109 6.75 -14.60 -8.18
N PRO A 110 7.46 -15.49 -7.46
CA PRO A 110 7.41 -16.91 -7.79
C PRO A 110 6.15 -17.62 -7.29
N LEU A 111 5.50 -17.14 -6.21
CA LEU A 111 4.40 -17.85 -5.57
C LEU A 111 3.06 -17.11 -5.71
N VAL A 112 3.01 -15.82 -5.39
CA VAL A 112 1.75 -15.03 -5.46
C VAL A 112 1.36 -14.71 -6.90
N GLN A 113 2.34 -14.32 -7.72
CA GLN A 113 2.17 -14.08 -9.16
C GLN A 113 2.55 -15.33 -10.00
N GLY A 114 2.79 -16.46 -9.33
CA GLY A 114 3.16 -17.72 -9.97
C GLY A 114 1.97 -18.42 -10.64
N ASP A 115 2.26 -19.50 -11.36
CA ASP A 115 1.22 -20.34 -11.96
C ASP A 115 0.54 -21.19 -10.88
N ALA A 116 -0.74 -20.91 -10.63
CA ALA A 116 -1.57 -21.61 -9.66
C ALA A 116 -1.68 -23.12 -9.94
N THR A 117 -1.59 -23.53 -11.20
CA THR A 117 -1.70 -24.95 -11.59
C THR A 117 -0.48 -25.73 -11.13
N ALA A 118 0.71 -25.15 -11.29
CA ALA A 118 1.96 -25.75 -10.86
C ALA A 118 2.07 -25.85 -9.33
N LEU A 119 1.41 -24.94 -8.61
CA LEU A 119 1.38 -24.91 -7.14
C LEU A 119 0.27 -25.78 -6.53
N GLY A 120 -0.65 -26.32 -7.34
CA GLY A 120 -1.81 -27.07 -6.86
C GLY A 120 -2.90 -26.20 -6.21
N GLY A 121 -2.83 -24.88 -6.40
CA GLY A 121 -3.73 -23.90 -5.80
C GLY A 121 -3.21 -22.47 -5.97
N VAL A 122 -3.94 -21.50 -5.43
CA VAL A 122 -3.58 -20.07 -5.49
C VAL A 122 -3.00 -19.64 -4.15
N LEU A 123 -1.82 -19.05 -4.16
CA LEU A 123 -1.24 -18.40 -2.98
C LEU A 123 -1.48 -16.89 -3.07
N ARG A 124 -2.02 -16.30 -2.00
CA ARG A 124 -2.35 -14.87 -1.94
C ARG A 124 -1.68 -14.18 -0.77
N LEU A 125 -1.41 -12.89 -0.91
CA LEU A 125 -1.09 -12.06 0.25
C LEU A 125 -2.35 -11.80 1.06
N ARG A 126 -2.25 -11.86 2.39
CA ARG A 126 -3.36 -11.57 3.29
C ARG A 126 -3.04 -10.31 4.10
N PRO A 127 -3.61 -9.15 3.72
CA PRO A 127 -3.49 -7.94 4.51
C PRO A 127 -4.31 -8.06 5.79
N SER A 128 -3.97 -7.27 6.81
CA SER A 128 -4.79 -7.18 8.02
C SER A 128 -6.19 -6.65 7.68
N ARG A 129 -7.23 -7.34 8.17
CA ARG A 129 -8.63 -6.96 7.97
C ARG A 129 -8.91 -5.50 8.36
N ARG A 130 -8.27 -5.03 9.44
CA ARG A 130 -8.36 -3.65 9.91
C ARG A 130 -7.89 -2.65 8.85
N GLN A 131 -6.78 -2.95 8.18
CA GLN A 131 -6.24 -2.06 7.14
C GLN A 131 -7.13 -2.04 5.90
N ILE A 132 -7.77 -3.15 5.54
CA ILE A 132 -8.78 -3.17 4.46
C ILE A 132 -9.95 -2.24 4.77
N VAL A 133 -10.46 -2.27 6.01
CA VAL A 133 -11.57 -1.39 6.43
C VAL A 133 -11.16 0.08 6.35
N GLU A 134 -9.98 0.43 6.87
CA GLU A 134 -9.49 1.81 6.82
C GLU A 134 -9.21 2.28 5.38
N ALA A 135 -8.67 1.41 4.53
CA ALA A 135 -8.44 1.70 3.12
C ALA A 135 -9.76 1.97 2.39
N ASN A 136 -10.77 1.13 2.59
CA ASN A 136 -12.09 1.31 2.01
C ASN A 136 -12.77 2.59 2.50
N ARG A 137 -12.61 2.96 3.78
CA ARG A 137 -13.09 4.26 4.31
C ARG A 137 -12.40 5.43 3.61
N ALA A 138 -11.08 5.38 3.44
CA ALA A 138 -10.34 6.42 2.75
C ALA A 138 -10.74 6.53 1.26
N LEU A 139 -10.95 5.40 0.58
CA LEU A 139 -11.43 5.38 -0.81
C LEU A 139 -12.82 5.98 -0.95
N GLN A 140 -13.75 5.67 -0.03
CA GLN A 140 -15.09 6.26 -0.01
C GLN A 140 -15.04 7.77 0.19
N PHE A 141 -14.18 8.26 1.09
CA PHE A 141 -14.05 9.69 1.35
C PHE A 141 -13.47 10.47 0.16
N ASN A 142 -12.56 9.85 -0.61
CA ASN A 142 -11.90 10.50 -1.73
C ASN A 142 -12.58 10.26 -3.08
N SER A 143 -13.65 9.47 -3.13
CA SER A 143 -14.37 9.22 -4.37
C SER A 143 -15.10 10.50 -4.81
N PRO A 144 -14.95 10.94 -6.07
CA PRO A 144 -15.70 12.09 -6.58
C PRO A 144 -17.21 11.81 -6.45
N GLU A 145 -17.98 12.80 -6.01
CA GLU A 145 -19.45 12.70 -5.94
C GLU A 145 -20.00 12.19 -7.28
N GLY A 146 -20.79 11.12 -7.23
CA GLY A 146 -21.39 10.49 -8.42
C GLY A 146 -20.59 9.33 -9.04
N THR A 147 -19.40 9.00 -8.53
CA THR A 147 -18.63 7.85 -9.02
C THR A 147 -19.15 6.55 -8.39
N LEU A 148 -20.01 5.82 -9.11
CA LEU A 148 -20.59 4.53 -8.71
C LEU A 148 -19.63 3.33 -8.91
N LEU A 149 -18.33 3.50 -8.67
CA LEU A 149 -17.39 2.39 -8.83
C LEU A 149 -17.30 1.57 -7.53
N PRO A 150 -17.41 0.24 -7.59
CA PRO A 150 -17.11 -0.62 -6.45
C PRO A 150 -15.59 -0.70 -6.27
N VAL A 151 -14.97 0.37 -5.78
CA VAL A 151 -13.53 0.42 -5.43
C VAL A 151 -13.33 -0.12 -4.00
N SER A 152 -14.04 -1.20 -3.64
CA SER A 152 -13.83 -1.86 -2.36
C SER A 152 -12.71 -2.87 -2.52
N LEU A 153 -11.63 -2.67 -1.79
CA LEU A 153 -10.57 -3.65 -1.63
C LEU A 153 -11.10 -4.86 -0.85
N SER A 154 -10.62 -6.04 -1.21
CA SER A 154 -10.99 -7.31 -0.61
C SER A 154 -9.78 -8.09 -0.12
N GLU A 155 -9.83 -8.50 1.14
CA GLU A 155 -8.88 -9.43 1.75
C GLU A 155 -8.85 -10.77 1.01
N ALA A 156 -10.03 -11.29 0.63
CA ALA A 156 -10.16 -12.58 -0.05
C ALA A 156 -9.44 -12.58 -1.40
N LYS A 157 -9.46 -11.46 -2.12
CA LYS A 157 -8.74 -11.29 -3.39
C LYS A 157 -7.24 -11.03 -3.23
N GLY A 158 -6.74 -10.97 -2.00
CA GLY A 158 -5.36 -10.69 -1.67
C GLY A 158 -4.89 -9.28 -1.98
N GLN A 159 -5.82 -8.31 -2.05
CA GLN A 159 -5.48 -6.93 -2.39
C GLN A 159 -4.88 -6.20 -1.21
N VAL A 160 -3.58 -5.97 -1.23
CA VAL A 160 -2.86 -5.30 -0.14
C VAL A 160 -2.94 -3.77 -0.29
N PRO A 161 -3.56 -3.04 0.65
CA PRO A 161 -3.60 -1.59 0.63
C PRO A 161 -2.25 -1.00 1.05
N LEU A 162 -1.86 0.09 0.40
CA LEU A 162 -0.77 0.96 0.77
C LEU A 162 -1.31 2.36 1.00
N PHE A 163 -1.07 2.91 2.18
CA PHE A 163 -1.49 4.26 2.56
C PHE A 163 -0.36 5.25 2.29
N TYR A 164 -0.68 6.39 1.71
CA TYR A 164 0.29 7.46 1.52
C TYR A 164 -0.38 8.83 1.59
N SER A 165 0.44 9.88 1.67
CA SER A 165 -0.02 11.26 1.54
C SER A 165 1.04 12.10 0.86
N GLU A 166 0.61 12.95 -0.06
CA GLU A 166 1.49 13.92 -0.75
C GLU A 166 2.14 14.92 0.23
N ARG A 167 1.58 15.08 1.45
CA ARG A 167 2.12 15.99 2.47
C ARG A 167 3.20 15.36 3.34
N VAL A 168 3.33 14.03 3.29
CA VAL A 168 4.30 13.28 4.08
C VAL A 168 5.46 12.91 3.17
N ALA A 169 6.62 13.49 3.46
CA ALA A 169 7.86 13.16 2.80
C ALA A 169 8.95 13.01 3.86
N LEU A 170 9.83 12.03 3.67
CA LEU A 170 10.91 11.74 4.60
C LEU A 170 12.23 12.17 3.97
N SER A 171 12.93 13.07 4.65
CA SER A 171 14.30 13.40 4.30
C SER A 171 15.22 12.26 4.74
N THR A 172 16.13 11.82 3.88
CA THR A 172 17.24 10.96 4.29
C THR A 172 18.10 11.68 5.34
N ALA A 173 18.81 10.93 6.19
CA ALA A 173 19.66 11.49 7.25
C ALA A 173 20.65 12.55 6.75
N ASP A 174 21.13 12.41 5.51
CA ASP A 174 22.06 13.34 4.87
C ASP A 174 21.39 14.57 4.23
N GLY A 175 20.06 14.69 4.33
CA GLY A 175 19.25 15.74 3.70
C GLY A 175 19.22 15.72 2.17
N ALA A 176 19.97 14.79 1.54
CA ALA A 176 20.23 14.78 0.11
C ALA A 176 19.06 14.27 -0.75
N ALA A 177 18.19 13.40 -0.20
CA ALA A 177 17.07 12.83 -0.93
C ALA A 177 15.76 12.90 -0.14
N THR A 178 14.70 13.27 -0.84
CA THR A 178 13.32 13.25 -0.36
C THR A 178 12.70 11.92 -0.79
N ARG A 179 12.14 11.16 0.14
CA ARG A 179 11.42 9.91 -0.14
C ARG A 179 9.95 10.03 0.18
N TYR A 180 9.13 9.35 -0.62
CA TYR A 180 7.67 9.33 -0.48
C TYR A 180 7.22 7.97 0.09
N PRO A 181 6.84 7.91 1.38
CA PRO A 181 6.52 6.65 2.03
C PRO A 181 5.11 6.13 1.68
N PHE A 182 5.05 4.82 1.44
CA PHE A 182 3.85 4.01 1.25
C PHE A 182 3.77 3.00 2.39
N TYR A 183 2.84 3.23 3.31
CA TYR A 183 2.72 2.45 4.54
C TYR A 183 1.77 1.27 4.34
N LEU A 184 2.15 0.09 4.85
CA LEU A 184 1.22 -1.05 4.96
C LEU A 184 0.15 -0.83 6.04
N ARG A 185 0.34 0.16 6.92
CA ARG A 185 -0.56 0.50 8.02
C ARG A 185 -0.91 1.98 8.01
N LYS A 186 -2.20 2.28 8.11
CA LYS A 186 -2.68 3.66 8.22
C LYS A 186 -2.13 4.35 9.48
N GLU A 187 -1.97 3.63 10.57
CA GLU A 187 -1.55 4.23 11.84
C GLU A 187 -0.11 4.74 11.82
N ASP A 188 0.74 4.14 10.98
CA ASP A 188 2.10 4.60 10.82
C ASP A 188 2.14 5.87 9.95
N LEU A 189 1.27 5.99 8.95
CA LEU A 189 1.03 7.26 8.23
C LEU A 189 0.50 8.34 9.18
N ASP A 190 -0.51 8.03 10.01
CA ASP A 190 -1.08 8.96 10.99
C ASP A 190 -0.01 9.49 11.97
N ARG A 191 0.88 8.61 12.43
CA ARG A 191 1.98 8.93 13.34
C ARG A 191 3.00 9.85 12.68
N ASP A 192 3.46 9.50 11.49
CA ASP A 192 4.47 10.29 10.77
C ASP A 192 3.89 11.64 10.34
N PHE A 193 2.63 11.69 9.90
CA PHE A 193 1.94 12.95 9.61
C PHE A 193 1.85 13.85 10.84
N SER A 194 1.44 13.30 11.99
CA SER A 194 1.32 14.07 13.23
C SER A 194 2.67 14.59 13.73
N ARG A 195 3.73 13.78 13.61
CA ARG A 195 5.11 14.19 13.91
C ARG A 195 5.54 15.36 13.01
N LEU A 196 5.42 15.20 11.70
CA LEU A 196 5.82 16.24 10.74
C LEU A 196 4.98 17.52 10.88
N ALA A 197 3.70 17.40 11.24
CA ALA A 197 2.85 18.54 11.53
C ALA A 197 3.34 19.33 12.77
N ALA A 198 3.74 18.61 13.83
CA ALA A 198 4.30 19.23 15.04
C ALA A 198 5.66 19.90 14.78
N GLU A 199 6.45 19.36 13.86
CA GLU A 199 7.74 19.89 13.43
C GLU A 199 7.62 21.04 12.40
N GLY A 200 6.43 21.27 11.84
CA GLY A 200 6.23 22.23 10.76
C GLY A 200 6.85 21.80 9.42
N ALA A 201 7.07 20.49 9.24
CA ALA A 201 7.81 19.90 8.12
C ALA A 201 6.91 19.29 7.02
N LEU A 202 5.59 19.50 7.06
CA LEU A 202 4.67 19.01 6.03
C LEU A 202 4.91 19.72 4.68
N GLN A 203 4.93 18.96 3.58
CA GLN A 203 5.05 19.52 2.24
C GLN A 203 3.74 20.19 1.76
N GLY A 204 3.86 21.23 0.93
CA GLY A 204 2.72 21.87 0.27
C GLY A 204 1.94 22.87 1.14
N GLY A 205 2.52 23.31 2.26
CA GLY A 205 1.92 24.32 3.12
C GLY A 205 2.09 25.74 2.59
N ALA A 206 1.19 26.18 1.70
CA ALA A 206 0.76 27.59 1.67
C ALA A 206 -0.07 27.87 2.93
N VAL A 207 0.52 27.70 4.11
CA VAL A 207 -0.02 28.25 5.34
C VAL A 207 0.63 29.60 5.46
N VAL A 208 -0.14 30.65 5.18
CA VAL A 208 0.20 32.06 5.37
C VAL A 208 1.14 32.21 6.57
N ALA A 209 2.43 32.46 6.29
CA ALA A 209 3.51 32.45 7.29
C ALA A 209 3.33 33.51 8.41
N GLY A 210 2.33 34.39 8.29
CA GLY A 210 1.97 35.37 9.31
C GLY A 210 1.24 34.81 10.54
N ASP A 211 0.73 33.58 10.50
CA ASP A 211 -0.22 33.10 11.52
C ASP A 211 0.32 31.94 12.40
N ALA A 212 1.47 31.36 12.04
CA ALA A 212 2.08 30.24 12.79
C ALA A 212 2.62 30.66 14.17
N ALA A 213 3.19 31.86 14.29
CA ALA A 213 3.68 32.40 15.57
C ALA A 213 2.54 32.82 16.52
N LEU A 214 1.40 33.26 15.97
CA LEU A 214 0.19 33.56 16.74
C LEU A 214 -0.51 32.28 17.20
N ARG A 215 -0.52 31.23 16.37
CA ARG A 215 -1.08 29.91 16.72
C ARG A 215 -0.26 29.15 17.75
N SER A 216 1.08 29.24 17.73
CA SER A 216 1.91 28.59 18.74
C SER A 216 1.72 29.20 20.14
N ASN A 217 1.54 30.52 20.21
CA ASN A 217 1.24 31.22 21.46
C ASN A 217 -0.21 31.04 21.92
N SER A 218 -1.19 31.02 21.01
CA SER A 218 -2.59 30.77 21.36
C SER A 218 -2.84 29.31 21.76
N ALA A 219 -2.20 28.34 21.10
CA ALA A 219 -2.26 26.93 21.47
C ALA A 219 -1.65 26.68 22.86
N ARG A 220 -0.51 27.32 23.19
CA ARG A 220 0.10 27.24 24.53
C ARG A 220 -0.79 27.87 25.61
N ARG A 221 -1.51 28.96 25.31
CA ARG A 221 -2.48 29.59 26.23
C ARG A 221 -3.74 28.75 26.39
N ALA A 222 -4.24 28.14 25.32
CA ALA A 222 -5.40 27.24 25.35
C ALA A 222 -5.11 25.95 26.12
N ALA A 223 -3.93 25.34 25.92
CA ALA A 223 -3.50 24.16 26.67
C ALA A 223 -3.41 24.43 28.18
N ARG A 224 -2.78 25.55 28.58
CA ARG A 224 -2.71 25.97 30.00
C ARG A 224 -4.06 26.33 30.61
N ARG A 225 -5.03 26.75 29.79
CA ARG A 225 -6.40 27.02 30.24
C ARG A 225 -7.21 25.74 30.40
N ALA A 226 -7.09 24.81 29.46
CA ALA A 226 -7.70 23.47 29.55
C ALA A 226 -7.15 22.66 30.73
N GLU A 227 -5.85 22.79 31.04
CA GLU A 227 -5.23 22.20 32.25
C GLU A 227 -5.79 22.80 33.56
N ARG A 228 -6.19 24.08 33.54
CA ARG A 228 -6.76 24.77 34.71
C ARG A 228 -8.27 24.54 34.89
N GLU A 229 -8.99 24.25 33.81
CA GLU A 229 -10.45 24.11 33.82
C GLU A 229 -10.92 22.65 34.05
N GLY A 230 -10.02 21.69 34.25
CA GLY A 230 -10.35 20.37 34.83
C GLY A 230 -11.40 19.54 34.08
N GLY A 231 -11.66 19.83 32.80
CA GLY A 231 -12.79 19.26 32.08
C GLY A 231 -12.55 19.11 30.58
N GLY A 232 -12.69 17.88 30.10
CA GLY A 232 -13.06 17.56 28.72
C GLY A 232 -11.99 17.86 27.67
N GLY A 233 -11.12 16.88 27.45
CA GLY A 233 -10.06 16.94 26.45
C GLY A 233 -10.52 17.48 25.11
N ALA A 234 -9.88 18.56 24.68
CA ALA A 234 -9.78 18.88 23.27
C ALA A 234 -9.19 17.62 22.62
N ALA A 235 -10.04 16.85 21.94
CA ALA A 235 -9.64 15.74 21.12
C ALA A 235 -8.73 16.34 20.05
N ALA A 236 -7.43 16.38 20.33
CA ALA A 236 -6.42 16.55 19.31
C ALA A 236 -6.80 15.54 18.24
N VAL A 237 -7.17 16.03 17.06
CA VAL A 237 -7.53 15.19 15.93
C VAL A 237 -6.28 14.38 15.62
N SER A 238 -6.22 13.19 16.24
CA SER A 238 -5.04 12.34 16.27
C SER A 238 -5.07 11.54 14.97
N GLY A 239 -4.43 12.09 13.94
CA GLY A 239 -4.27 11.41 12.66
C GLY A 239 -4.38 12.33 11.45
N ILE A 240 -4.04 11.78 10.29
CA ILE A 240 -4.16 12.50 9.03
C ILE A 240 -5.64 12.65 8.66
N PRO A 241 -6.09 13.86 8.23
CA PRO A 241 -7.44 14.03 7.68
C PRO A 241 -7.72 13.04 6.54
N ALA A 242 -8.92 12.47 6.50
CA ALA A 242 -9.29 11.45 5.51
C ALA A 242 -9.07 11.92 4.06
N GLY A 243 -9.36 13.19 3.76
CA GLY A 243 -9.15 13.78 2.43
C GLY A 243 -7.69 13.95 2.01
N LEU A 244 -6.75 13.78 2.94
CA LEU A 244 -5.30 13.81 2.69
C LEU A 244 -4.69 12.40 2.67
N THR A 245 -5.47 11.38 3.04
CA THR A 245 -5.05 9.98 2.98
C THR A 245 -5.36 9.46 1.59
N ARG A 246 -4.35 8.98 0.87
CA ARG A 246 -4.53 8.27 -0.40
C ARG A 246 -4.26 6.78 -0.19
N VAL A 247 -4.87 5.96 -1.05
CA VAL A 247 -4.73 4.51 -1.02
C VAL A 247 -4.29 4.05 -2.40
N ALA A 248 -3.23 3.25 -2.44
CA ALA A 248 -2.82 2.46 -3.59
C ALA A 248 -2.90 0.97 -3.25
N THR A 249 -2.81 0.10 -4.25
CA THR A 249 -2.60 -1.34 -4.04
C THR A 249 -1.14 -1.69 -4.25
N LEU A 250 -0.63 -2.67 -3.52
CA LEU A 250 0.73 -3.17 -3.71
C LEU A 250 0.98 -3.61 -5.15
N ASP A 251 0.04 -4.35 -5.75
CA ASP A 251 0.14 -4.79 -7.16
C ASP A 251 0.21 -3.60 -8.12
N GLY A 252 -0.59 -2.55 -7.87
CA GLY A 252 -0.57 -1.34 -8.68
C GLY A 252 0.77 -0.61 -8.60
N ILE A 253 1.32 -0.47 -7.40
CA ILE A 253 2.64 0.16 -7.19
C ILE A 253 3.75 -0.66 -7.82
N VAL A 254 3.75 -1.98 -7.65
CA VAL A 254 4.76 -2.86 -8.26
C VAL A 254 4.67 -2.82 -9.78
N ALA A 255 3.46 -2.82 -10.35
CA ALA A 255 3.25 -2.69 -11.79
C ALA A 255 3.80 -1.34 -12.31
N GLN A 256 3.54 -0.23 -11.62
CA GLN A 256 4.06 1.09 -11.97
C GLN A 256 5.59 1.17 -11.85
N MET A 257 6.18 0.57 -10.81
CA MET A 257 7.63 0.51 -10.67
C MET A 257 8.29 -0.23 -11.83
N ARG A 258 7.63 -1.28 -12.34
CA ARG A 258 8.11 -2.10 -13.46
C ARG A 258 7.83 -1.50 -14.83
N SER A 259 6.74 -0.75 -15.00
CA SER A 259 6.45 -0.10 -16.29
C SER A 259 7.32 1.13 -16.53
N GLY A 260 7.81 1.74 -15.45
CA GLY A 260 8.50 3.02 -15.51
C GLY A 260 7.57 4.18 -15.87
N GLU A 261 6.26 3.99 -15.98
CA GLU A 261 5.31 5.05 -16.38
C GLU A 261 5.27 6.21 -15.37
N VAL A 262 5.52 5.90 -14.10
CA VAL A 262 5.60 6.86 -13.00
C VAL A 262 7.00 6.78 -12.39
N ASP A 263 7.65 7.92 -12.18
CA ASP A 263 8.93 7.96 -11.48
C ASP A 263 8.73 7.63 -9.99
N LEU A 264 8.88 6.34 -9.66
CA LEU A 264 8.78 5.81 -8.31
C LEU A 264 10.16 5.56 -7.69
N LYS A 265 11.24 6.15 -8.21
CA LYS A 265 12.59 5.96 -7.65
C LYS A 265 12.69 6.41 -6.19
N ASP A 266 11.87 7.39 -5.80
CA ASP A 266 11.86 7.93 -4.44
C ASP A 266 10.76 7.31 -3.55
N ALA A 267 9.99 6.34 -4.08
CA ALA A 267 8.97 5.63 -3.33
C ALA A 267 9.58 4.67 -2.30
N LEU A 268 9.20 4.83 -1.04
CA LEU A 268 9.65 3.98 0.06
C LEU A 268 8.48 3.12 0.57
N LEU A 269 8.56 1.80 0.44
CA LEU A 269 7.60 0.92 1.08
C LEU A 269 7.96 0.80 2.57
N VAL A 270 7.03 1.15 3.45
CA VAL A 270 7.23 1.12 4.90
C VAL A 270 6.57 -0.13 5.48
N PRO A 271 7.35 -1.10 5.98
CA PRO A 271 6.82 -2.34 6.55
C PRO A 271 6.08 -2.08 7.87
N SER A 272 5.22 -3.02 8.26
CA SER A 272 4.58 -2.99 9.58
C SER A 272 5.63 -3.18 10.70
N PRO A 273 5.71 -2.29 11.70
CA PRO A 273 6.58 -2.47 12.86
C PRO A 273 6.25 -3.74 13.65
N ASP A 274 5.00 -4.18 13.65
CA ASP A 274 4.58 -5.40 14.35
C ASP A 274 5.11 -6.63 13.61
N ALA A 275 5.10 -6.60 12.28
CA ALA A 275 5.68 -7.65 11.46
C ALA A 275 7.20 -7.73 11.62
N LEU A 276 7.90 -6.59 11.69
CA LEU A 276 9.34 -6.55 11.98
C LEU A 276 9.69 -7.09 13.36
N ARG A 277 8.91 -6.74 14.39
CA ARG A 277 9.14 -7.26 15.76
C ARG A 277 8.89 -8.76 15.84
N ALA A 278 7.81 -9.24 15.24
CA ALA A 278 7.54 -10.68 15.19
C ALA A 278 8.61 -11.43 14.40
N ALA A 279 9.09 -10.86 13.29
CA ALA A 279 10.20 -11.41 12.53
C ALA A 279 11.46 -11.57 13.40
N GLN A 280 11.82 -10.53 14.16
CA GLN A 280 12.95 -10.58 15.10
C GLN A 280 12.76 -11.63 16.19
N GLN A 281 11.55 -11.77 16.74
CA GLN A 281 11.22 -12.78 17.75
C GLN A 281 11.33 -14.21 17.19
N LEU A 282 10.76 -14.48 16.01
CA LEU A 282 10.85 -15.79 15.36
C LEU A 282 12.30 -16.18 15.03
N VAL A 283 13.14 -15.22 14.62
CA VAL A 283 14.57 -15.47 14.40
C VAL A 283 15.28 -15.80 15.72
N ALA A 284 14.95 -15.09 16.80
CA ALA A 284 15.52 -15.36 18.12
C ALA A 284 15.12 -16.75 18.65
N GLU A 285 13.86 -17.16 18.46
CA GLU A 285 13.34 -18.46 18.88
C GLU A 285 13.86 -19.62 18.00
N GLY A 286 13.84 -19.46 16.68
CA GLY A 286 14.31 -20.47 15.72
C GLY A 286 15.83 -20.67 15.74
N GLY A 287 16.59 -19.59 15.95
CA GLY A 287 18.05 -19.66 16.11
C GLY A 287 18.47 -20.38 17.41
N GLY A 288 17.64 -20.31 18.46
CA GLY A 288 17.86 -21.04 19.71
C GLY A 288 17.64 -22.54 19.60
N ALA A 289 16.64 -22.97 18.81
CA ALA A 289 16.33 -24.38 18.63
C ALA A 289 17.39 -25.13 17.79
N ALA A 290 18.00 -24.49 16.79
CA ALA A 290 19.06 -25.09 15.97
C ALA A 290 20.38 -25.29 16.74
N ALA A 291 20.67 -24.45 17.74
CA ALA A 291 21.88 -24.56 18.55
C ALA A 291 21.81 -25.68 19.62
N ALA A 292 20.61 -26.11 20.02
CA ALA A 292 20.41 -27.15 21.04
C ALA A 292 20.42 -28.59 20.47
N ALA A 293 20.39 -28.75 19.14
CA ALA A 293 20.33 -30.04 18.46
C ALA A 293 21.69 -30.49 17.87
N ALA A 294 22.80 -29.95 18.35
CA ALA A 294 24.12 -30.50 18.04
C ALA A 294 24.31 -31.80 18.85
N PRO A 295 24.43 -32.98 18.19
CA PRO A 295 24.74 -34.22 18.90
C PRO A 295 26.13 -34.09 19.54
N ARG A 296 26.21 -34.42 20.84
CA ARG A 296 27.48 -34.72 21.50
C ARG A 296 27.96 -36.10 21.12
#